data_AF-A0A6V7KXE9-F1
#
_entry.id   AF-A0A6V7KXE9-F1
#
_cell.length_a   1.000
_cell.length_b   1.000
_cell.length_c   1.000
_cell.angle_alpha   90.00
_cell.angle_beta   90.00
_cell.angle_gamma   90.00
#
_symmetry.space_group_name_H-M   'P 1'
#
loop_
_entity.id
_entity.type
_entity.pdbx_description
1 polymer ?
#
loop_
_entity_poly.entity_id
_entity_poly.type
_entity_poly.pdbx_seq_one_letter_code
_entity_poly.pdbx_strand_id
1 'polypeptide(L)' 'QGKGECLEDEPADNDYTYPDLPPGAMYNAEHQCRLQFGVREASVCTPLQE' A
#
# COMPACT_ATOMS: atom_id res chain seq x y z
N GLN A 1 20.33 -19.40 16.29
CA GLN A 1 21.11 -18.83 15.17
C GLN A 1 20.13 -18.18 14.19
N GLY A 2 20.45 -17.00 13.65
CA GLY A 2 19.58 -16.27 12.72
C GLY A 2 19.52 -16.94 11.34
N LYS A 3 18.40 -16.78 10.62
CA LYS A 3 18.18 -17.31 9.26
C LYS A 3 18.21 -16.21 8.18
N GLY A 4 18.82 -15.07 8.51
CA GLY A 4 18.76 -13.85 7.70
C GLY A 4 20.03 -13.55 6.90
N GLU A 5 20.98 -14.48 6.83
CA GLU A 5 22.29 -14.27 6.16
C GLU A 5 22.15 -13.81 4.70
N CYS A 6 21.07 -14.23 4.02
CA CYS A 6 20.78 -13.82 2.63
C CYS A 6 20.08 -12.45 2.49
N LEU A 7 19.94 -11.67 3.56
CA LEU A 7 19.36 -10.33 3.55
C LEU A 7 20.38 -9.27 3.97
N GLU A 8 21.64 -9.66 4.13
CA GLU A 8 22.72 -8.79 4.61
C GLU A 8 23.42 -8.03 3.48
N ASP A 9 23.26 -8.47 2.23
CA ASP A 9 23.78 -7.79 1.06
C ASP A 9 22.93 -6.58 0.66
N GLU A 10 23.58 -5.54 0.15
CA GLU A 10 22.91 -4.35 -0.37
C GLU A 10 22.13 -4.69 -1.65
N PRO A 11 20.89 -4.21 -1.82
CA PRO A 11 20.14 -4.42 -3.04
C PRO A 11 20.86 -3.82 -4.25
N ALA A 12 20.70 -4.46 -5.42
CA ALA A 12 21.16 -3.89 -6.68
C ALA A 12 20.46 -2.56 -6.98
N ASP A 13 21.20 -1.66 -7.65
CA ASP A 13 20.68 -0.38 -8.11
C ASP A 13 19.36 -0.57 -8.88
N ASN A 14 18.33 0.18 -8.47
CA ASN A 14 17.05 0.23 -9.13
C ASN A 14 16.50 1.66 -9.10
N ASP A 15 15.59 1.95 -10.03
CA ASP A 15 14.92 3.24 -10.16
C ASP A 15 13.60 3.31 -9.37
N TYR A 16 13.34 2.32 -8.50
CA TYR A 16 12.11 2.26 -7.72
C TYR A 16 12.20 3.20 -6.52
N THR A 17 11.34 4.24 -6.54
CA THR A 17 11.22 5.18 -5.44
C THR A 17 9.99 4.84 -4.60
N TYR A 18 10.19 4.64 -3.29
CA TYR A 18 9.06 4.49 -2.37
C TYR A 18 8.25 5.79 -2.30
N PRO A 19 6.91 5.73 -2.25
CA PRO A 19 6.11 6.92 -2.06
C PRO A 19 6.37 7.60 -0.72
N ASP A 20 6.46 8.93 -0.72
CA ASP A 20 6.65 9.72 0.51
C ASP A 20 5.43 9.73 1.43
N LEU A 21 4.23 9.62 0.83
CA LEU A 21 2.96 9.65 1.55
C LEU A 21 2.55 8.25 2.01
N PRO A 22 1.93 8.11 3.20
CA PRO A 22 1.41 6.84 3.63
C PRO A 22 0.25 6.38 2.74
N PRO A 23 0.00 5.07 2.61
CA PRO A 23 -1.08 4.54 1.77
C PRO A 23 -2.45 5.14 2.08
N GLY A 24 -2.77 5.47 3.33
CA GLY A 24 -4.06 6.10 3.68
C GLY A 24 -4.24 7.53 3.13
N ALA A 25 -3.13 8.24 2.86
CA ALA A 25 -3.17 9.55 2.21
C ALA A 25 -3.22 9.44 0.67
N MET A 26 -2.62 8.38 0.12
CA MET A 26 -2.67 8.11 -1.33
C MET A 26 -3.99 7.44 -1.77
N TYR A 27 -4.58 6.63 -0.91
CA TYR A 27 -5.76 5.82 -1.16
C TYR A 27 -6.76 6.05 -0.01
N ASN A 28 -7.77 6.88 -0.23
CA ASN A 28 -8.84 7.05 0.76
C ASN A 28 -9.67 5.75 0.92
N ALA A 29 -10.53 5.71 1.95
CA ALA A 29 -11.30 4.50 2.27
C ALA A 29 -12.13 3.97 1.08
N GLU A 30 -12.72 4.89 0.32
CA GLU A 30 -13.51 4.59 -0.87
C GLU A 30 -12.66 3.94 -1.98
N HIS A 31 -11.44 4.44 -2.22
CA HIS A 31 -10.50 3.82 -3.14
C HIS A 31 -10.05 2.43 -2.64
N GLN A 32 -9.73 2.30 -1.35
CA GLN A 32 -9.32 1.01 -0.78
C GLN A 32 -10.41 -0.06 -0.89
N CYS A 33 -11.70 0.30 -0.72
CA CYS A 33 -12.82 -0.62 -0.94
C CYS A 33 -12.83 -1.16 -2.38
N ARG A 34 -12.67 -0.31 -3.39
CA ARG A 34 -12.60 -0.75 -4.78
C ARG A 34 -11.43 -1.69 -5.06
N LEU A 35 -10.25 -1.41 -4.50
CA LEU A 35 -9.07 -2.28 -4.64
C LEU A 35 -9.28 -3.64 -3.96
N GLN A 36 -9.87 -3.63 -2.76
CA GLN A 36 -10.04 -4.84 -1.94
C GLN A 36 -11.08 -5.80 -2.51
N PHE A 37 -12.19 -5.27 -3.02
CA PHE A 37 -13.31 -6.07 -3.52
C PHE A 37 -13.27 -6.27 -5.04
N GLY A 38 -12.42 -5.54 -5.78
CA GLY A 38 -12.28 -5.67 -7.22
C GLY A 38 -13.51 -5.24 -8.02
N VAL A 39 -14.45 -4.52 -7.39
CA VAL A 39 -15.67 -4.02 -8.01
C VAL A 39 -15.71 -2.50 -7.90
N ARG A 40 -16.11 -1.83 -8.98
CA ARG A 40 -16.09 -0.36 -9.07
C ARG A 40 -17.10 0.29 -8.13
N GLU A 41 -18.18 -0.43 -7.85
CA GLU A 41 -19.30 -0.02 -7.00
C GLU A 41 -19.04 -0.27 -5.52
N ALA A 42 -17.93 -0.92 -5.16
CA ALA A 42 -17.56 -1.08 -3.75
C ALA A 42 -17.31 0.28 -3.12
N SER A 43 -18.11 0.60 -2.11
CA SER A 43 -18.04 1.83 -1.37
C SER A 43 -17.69 1.58 0.09
N VAL A 44 -17.24 2.62 0.77
CA VAL A 44 -17.13 2.60 2.23
C VAL A 44 -18.52 2.44 2.87
N CYS A 45 -18.63 1.67 3.96
CA CYS A 45 -19.91 1.37 4.62
C CYS A 45 -20.55 2.55 5.36
N THR A 46 -19.84 3.66 5.51
CA THR A 46 -20.30 4.89 6.17
C THR A 46 -19.90 6.08 5.30
N PRO A 47 -20.73 7.14 5.21
CA PRO A 47 -20.30 8.36 4.52
C PRO A 47 -19.00 8.86 5.16
N LEU A 48 -18.00 9.15 4.33
CA LEU A 48 -16.80 9.86 4.76
C LEU A 48 -17.26 11.26 5.21
N GLN A 49 -17.39 11.46 6.52
CA GLN A 49 -17.33 12.80 7.08
C GLN A 49 -15.85 13.19 7.04
N GLU A 50 -15.47 13.93 6.00
CA GLU A 50 -14.20 14.66 5.98
C GLU A 50 -14.29 15.91 6.86
#